data_AF-A0A960XKC3-F1
#
_entry.id   AF-A0A960XKC3-F1
#
_cell.length_a   1.000
_cell.length_b   1.000
_cell.length_c   1.000
_cell.angle_alpha   90.00
_cell.angle_beta   90.00
_cell.angle_gamma   90.00
#
_symmetry.space_group_name_H-M   'P 1'
#
loop_
_entity.id
_entity.type
_entity.pdbx_description
1 polymer ?
#
loop_
_entity_poly.entity_id
_entity_poly.type
_entity_poly.pdbx_seq_one_letter_code
_entity_poly.pdbx_strand_id
1 'polypeptide(L)'
;MKPKLALPVVLMLVFAITRWPGLMPPNFSAVYGLLFCGGVYFTGRMAWWLPLGVLAGTDLVICGYYQFFQGINAFQPHMLMTYVCYAGLI
;
A
#
# COMPACT_ATOMS: atom_id res chain seq x y z
N MET A 1 -8.95 11.79 -23.39
CA MET A 1 -7.94 11.31 -22.41
C MET A 1 -8.41 9.96 -21.87
N LYS A 2 -7.56 8.93 -21.85
CA LYS A 2 -7.93 7.52 -21.60
C LYS A 2 -8.55 7.33 -20.20
N PRO A 3 -9.87 7.08 -20.06
CA PRO A 3 -10.54 6.98 -18.75
C PRO A 3 -10.11 5.74 -17.94
N LYS A 4 -9.44 4.77 -18.58
CA LYS A 4 -9.04 3.49 -17.97
C LYS A 4 -7.93 3.60 -16.91
N LEU A 5 -7.17 4.69 -16.89
CA LEU A 5 -6.01 4.87 -15.99
C LEU A 5 -6.27 5.85 -14.84
N ALA A 6 -7.25 6.75 -14.97
CA ALA A 6 -7.51 7.76 -13.96
C ALA A 6 -8.03 7.15 -12.64
N LEU A 7 -8.99 6.23 -12.73
CA LEU A 7 -9.58 5.56 -11.56
C LEU A 7 -8.53 4.78 -10.73
N PRO A 8 -7.66 3.93 -11.33
CA PRO A 8 -6.56 3.28 -10.60
C PRO A 8 -5.68 4.26 -9.84
N VAL A 9 -5.28 5.35 -10.49
CA VAL A 9 -4.36 6.34 -9.92
C VAL A 9 -5.02 7.07 -8.75
N VAL A 10 -6.28 7.47 -8.90
CA VAL A 10 -7.04 8.12 -7.82
C VAL A 10 -7.21 7.19 -6.63
N LEU A 11 -7.54 5.92 -6.86
CA LEU A 11 -7.66 4.92 -5.78
C LEU A 11 -6.34 4.73 -5.03
N MET A 12 -5.21 4.69 -5.74
CA MET A 12 -3.89 4.57 -5.11
C MET A 12 -3.47 5.83 -4.35
N LEU A 13 -3.86 7.02 -4.81
CA LEU A 13 -3.61 8.26 -4.10
C LEU A 13 -4.40 8.32 -2.79
N VAL A 14 -5.71 8.00 -2.84
CA VAL A 14 -6.54 7.93 -1.64
C VAL A 14 -5.98 6.88 -0.67
N PHE A 15 -5.57 5.73 -1.20
CA PHE A 15 -4.91 4.68 -0.43
C PHE A 15 -3.65 5.16 0.29
N ALA A 16 -2.73 5.85 -0.41
CA ALA A 16 -1.53 6.39 0.20
C ALA A 16 -1.84 7.37 1.34
N ILE A 17 -2.88 8.19 1.18
CA ILE A 17 -3.35 9.11 2.22
C ILE A 17 -3.88 8.35 3.44
N THR A 18 -4.67 7.28 3.25
CA THR A 18 -5.21 6.47 4.36
C THR A 18 -4.14 5.83 5.26
N ARG A 19 -2.91 5.71 4.76
CA ARG A 19 -1.77 5.13 5.50
C ARG A 19 -0.98 6.14 6.31
N TRP A 20 -1.34 7.42 6.26
CA TRP A 20 -0.65 8.45 7.03
C TRP A 20 -0.79 8.18 8.53
N PRO A 21 0.32 8.18 9.29
CA PRO A 21 0.29 7.90 10.73
C PRO A 21 -0.59 8.93 11.45
N GLY A 22 -1.61 8.45 12.17
CA GLY A 22 -2.58 9.28 12.90
C GLY A 22 -3.90 9.56 12.17
N LEU A 23 -4.07 9.16 10.91
CA LEU A 23 -5.33 9.33 10.18
C LEU A 23 -6.33 8.19 10.42
N MET A 24 -5.85 6.94 10.47
CA MET A 24 -6.66 5.75 10.75
C MET A 24 -6.33 5.16 12.13
N PRO A 25 -7.28 4.42 12.75
CA PRO A 25 -7.02 3.68 13.98
C PRO A 25 -5.81 2.74 13.82
N PRO A 26 -5.03 2.51 14.88
CA PRO A 26 -3.89 1.59 14.83
C PRO A 26 -4.36 0.20 14.38
N ASN A 27 -3.65 -0.38 13.40
CA ASN A 27 -3.95 -1.64 12.69
C ASN A 27 -5.11 -1.59 11.67
N PHE A 28 -5.76 -0.44 11.50
CA PHE A 28 -6.78 -0.29 10.46
C PHE A 28 -6.13 0.22 9.19
N SER A 29 -6.10 -0.63 8.17
CA SER A 29 -5.51 -0.26 6.88
C SER A 29 -6.42 -0.71 5.76
N ALA A 30 -6.86 0.22 4.92
CA ALA A 30 -7.64 -0.08 3.71
C ALA A 30 -6.87 -0.96 2.70
N VAL A 31 -5.60 -1.27 3.00
CA VAL A 31 -4.68 -2.16 2.27
C VAL A 31 -5.36 -3.46 1.87
N TYR A 32 -5.96 -4.18 2.82
CA TYR A 32 -6.55 -5.50 2.56
C TYR A 32 -7.69 -5.43 1.55
N GLY A 33 -8.60 -4.46 1.72
CA GLY A 33 -9.73 -4.28 0.83
C GLY A 33 -9.32 -3.81 -0.57
N LEU A 34 -8.32 -2.93 -0.66
CA LEU A 34 -7.87 -2.36 -1.93
C LEU A 34 -6.97 -3.32 -2.71
N LEU A 35 -6.20 -4.18 -2.04
CA LEU A 35 -5.47 -5.27 -2.68
C LEU A 35 -6.42 -6.34 -3.23
N PHE A 36 -7.38 -6.79 -2.41
CA PHE A 36 -8.39 -7.77 -2.83
C PHE A 36 -9.26 -7.25 -3.98
N CYS A 37 -9.81 -6.04 -3.84
CA CYS A 37 -10.59 -5.41 -4.91
C CYS A 37 -9.69 -5.02 -6.11
N GLY A 38 -8.42 -4.69 -5.88
CA GLY A 38 -7.46 -4.35 -6.93
C GLY A 38 -7.21 -5.50 -7.89
N GLY A 39 -7.17 -6.74 -7.40
CA GLY A 39 -7.13 -7.94 -8.25
C GLY A 39 -8.35 -8.09 -9.18
N VAL A 40 -9.51 -7.59 -8.74
CA VAL A 40 -10.77 -7.64 -9.50
C VAL A 40 -10.90 -6.48 -10.49
N TYR A 41 -10.49 -5.26 -10.10
CA TYR A 41 -10.67 -4.05 -10.89
C TYR A 41 -9.51 -3.71 -11.83
N PHE A 42 -8.29 -4.20 -11.56
CA PHE A 42 -7.13 -3.98 -12.41
C PHE A 42 -6.88 -5.20 -13.32
N THR A 43 -6.65 -4.95 -14.60
CA THR A 43 -6.41 -6.01 -15.58
C THR A 43 -4.92 -6.28 -15.79
N GLY A 44 -4.52 -7.55 -15.69
CA GLY A 44 -3.17 -8.02 -16.02
C GLY A 44 -2.10 -7.61 -15.01
N ARG A 45 -0.87 -7.35 -15.48
CA ARG A 45 0.31 -7.13 -14.63
C ARG A 45 0.22 -5.88 -13.73
N MET A 46 -0.67 -4.93 -14.05
CA MET A 46 -0.94 -3.76 -13.21
C MET A 46 -1.66 -4.11 -11.91
N ALA A 47 -2.43 -5.19 -11.87
CA ALA A 47 -3.08 -5.63 -10.63
C ALA A 47 -2.07 -5.95 -9.53
N TRP A 48 -0.89 -6.45 -9.92
CA TRP A 48 0.18 -6.80 -8.99
C TRP A 48 1.13 -5.64 -8.71
N TRP A 49 1.75 -5.07 -9.76
CA TRP A 49 2.84 -4.11 -9.54
C TRP A 49 2.38 -2.78 -8.95
N LEU A 50 1.16 -2.35 -9.28
CA LEU A 50 0.66 -1.02 -8.92
C LEU A 50 0.33 -0.94 -7.42
N PRO A 51 -0.50 -1.83 -6.83
CA PRO A 51 -0.75 -1.80 -5.39
C PRO A 51 0.46 -2.22 -4.57
N LEU A 52 1.22 -3.26 -4.98
CA LEU A 52 2.42 -3.67 -4.25
C LEU A 52 3.52 -2.60 -4.28
N GLY A 53 3.67 -1.91 -5.41
CA GLY A 53 4.61 -0.79 -5.54
C GLY A 53 4.22 0.40 -4.67
N VAL A 54 2.94 0.76 -4.64
CA VAL A 54 2.44 1.81 -3.73
C VAL A 54 2.59 1.38 -2.27
N LEU A 55 2.34 0.10 -1.96
CA LEU A 55 2.57 -0.48 -0.63
C LEU A 55 4.01 -0.24 -0.18
N ALA A 56 4.95 -0.72 -0.98
CA ALA A 56 6.39 -0.62 -0.72
C ALA A 56 6.85 0.83 -0.62
N GLY A 57 6.39 1.69 -1.53
CA GLY A 57 6.72 3.12 -1.51
C GLY A 57 6.26 3.79 -0.21
N THR A 58 5.00 3.58 0.17
CA THR A 58 4.46 4.17 1.41
C THR A 58 5.15 3.63 2.66
N ASP A 59 5.45 2.33 2.73
CA ASP A 59 6.17 1.75 3.86
C ASP A 59 7.61 2.28 3.96
N LEU A 60 8.33 2.44 2.85
CA LEU A 60 9.67 3.02 2.86
C LEU A 60 9.66 4.47 3.36
N VAL A 61 8.69 5.27 2.94
CA VAL A 61 8.55 6.67 3.38
C VAL A 61 8.21 6.74 4.87
N ILE A 62 7.26 5.93 5.32
CA ILE A 62 6.81 5.94 6.71
C ILE A 62 7.89 5.35 7.63
N CYS A 63 8.43 4.17 7.32
CA CYS A 63 9.50 3.57 8.10
C CYS A 63 10.76 4.45 8.12
N GLY A 64 11.09 5.07 6.98
CA GLY A 64 12.14 6.08 6.91
C GLY A 64 11.86 7.27 7.82
N TYR A 65 10.64 7.81 7.79
CA TYR A 65 10.24 8.91 8.68
C TYR A 65 10.40 8.53 10.17
N TYR A 66 9.92 7.35 10.58
CA TYR A 66 10.06 6.85 11.96
C TYR A 66 11.53 6.63 12.34
N GLN A 67 12.35 6.12 11.44
CA GLN A 67 13.77 5.85 11.70
C GLN A 67 14.60 7.14 11.76
N PHE A 68 14.40 8.08 10.84
CA PHE A 68 15.20 9.31 10.76
C PHE A 68 14.73 10.40 11.72
N PHE A 69 13.42 10.55 11.95
CA PHE A 69 12.89 11.63 12.80
C PHE A 69 12.57 11.18 14.23
N GLN A 70 12.23 9.91 14.46
CA GLN A 70 11.87 9.40 15.79
C GLN A 70 12.87 8.39 16.36
N GLY A 71 13.86 7.96 15.58
CA GLY A 71 14.86 6.96 16.01
C GLY A 71 14.28 5.58 16.30
N ILE A 72 13.05 5.30 15.88
CA ILE A 72 12.37 4.03 16.10
C ILE A 72 12.67 3.12 14.91
N ASN A 73 13.19 1.92 15.18
CA ASN A 73 13.38 0.89 14.16
C ASN A 73 12.02 0.31 13.75
N ALA A 74 11.40 0.90 12.73
CA ALA A 74 10.13 0.46 12.18
C ALA A 74 10.27 -0.73 11.19
N PHE A 75 11.47 -1.00 10.68
CA PHE A 75 11.72 -2.15 9.81
C PHE A 75 11.72 -3.45 10.60
N GLN A 76 10.68 -4.26 10.40
CA GLN A 76 10.53 -5.55 11.08
C GLN A 76 10.54 -6.71 10.07
N PRO A 77 11.16 -7.85 10.40
CA PRO A 77 11.27 -8.98 9.46
C PRO A 77 9.92 -9.55 9.01
N HIS A 78 8.90 -9.45 9.86
CA HIS A 78 7.57 -9.96 9.56
C HIS A 78 6.88 -9.19 8.42
N MET A 79 7.32 -7.96 8.13
CA MET A 79 6.80 -7.19 6.99
C MET A 79 6.93 -7.99 5.69
N LEU A 80 8.07 -8.67 5.48
CA LEU A 80 8.30 -9.51 4.28
C LEU A 80 7.25 -10.61 4.14
N MET A 81 6.89 -11.27 5.25
CA MET A 81 5.85 -12.29 5.24
C MET A 81 4.48 -11.69 4.89
N THR A 82 4.18 -10.50 5.42
CA THR A 82 2.95 -9.78 5.07
C THR A 82 2.90 -9.41 3.59
N TYR A 83 4.02 -8.98 2.99
CA TYR A 83 4.13 -8.73 1.55
C TYR A 83 3.84 -9.98 0.72
N VAL A 84 4.31 -11.15 1.14
CA VAL A 84 4.02 -12.43 0.47
C VAL A 84 2.52 -12.75 0.56
N CYS A 85 1.91 -12.60 1.73
CA CYS A 85 0.46 -12.79 1.89
C CYS A 85 -0.35 -11.82 1.02
N TYR A 86 0.08 -10.55 0.92
CA TYR A 86 -0.57 -9.56 0.06
C TYR A 86 -0.42 -9.89 -1.42
N ALA A 87 0.74 -10.36 -1.86
CA ALA A 87 0.92 -10.82 -3.23
C ALA A 87 0.02 -12.03 -3.55
N GLY A 88 -0.18 -12.94 -2.59
CA GLY A 88 -1.10 -14.07 -2.75
C GLY A 88 -2.59 -13.73 -2.67
N LEU A 89 -2.95 -12.54 -2.18
CA LEU A 89 -4.33 -12.05 -2.09
C LEU A 89 -4.84 -11.42 -3.40
N ILE A 90 -3.94 -11.02 -4.30
CA ILE A 90 -4.23 -10.39 -5.59
C ILE A 90 -4.25 -11.44 -6.70
#